data_AF-R7I6D4-F1
#
_entry.id   AF-R7I6D4-F1
#
_cell.length_a   1.000
_cell.length_b   1.000
_cell.length_c   1.000
_cell.angle_alpha   90.00
_cell.angle_beta   90.00
_cell.angle_gamma   90.00
#
_symmetry.space_group_name_H-M   'P 1'
#
loop_
_entity.id
_entity.type
_entity.pdbx_description
1 polymer ?
#
loop_
_entity_poly.entity_id
_entity_poly.type
_entity_poly.pdbx_seq_one_letter_code
_entity_poly.pdbx_strand_id
1 'polypeptide(L)'
;MKNCKRGAILIGLVGAVIGLVAFGVFNSVIHWAGSTEFCGSFCHSMDYVYAAYHQGQHAKTPSGVTAGCSDCHLKYGSTHEINGFQYIGMLIHKGTSGSKSFFGEVAGHMNTYDKQKAMAPELSKDVQEYMKSTGFSNCRGCHNLAKMKNDKNPDVAAFHAEFVKDTSVNCIECHKTAGHDYTGLNTQADADAVNAGKPRPSVAAAAASSEAASAEAAASDAAASSAAAAQ
;
A
#
# COMPACT_ATOMS: atom_id res chain seq x y z
N MET A 1 17.00 -26.03 -42.72
CA MET A 1 15.70 -25.38 -42.42
C MET A 1 15.06 -25.81 -41.09
N LYS A 2 15.01 -27.11 -40.73
CA LYS A 2 14.43 -27.56 -39.42
C LYS A 2 15.16 -27.01 -38.18
N ASN A 3 16.49 -26.88 -38.24
CA ASN A 3 17.29 -26.42 -37.10
C ASN A 3 17.13 -24.91 -36.82
N CYS A 4 16.95 -24.07 -37.85
CA CYS A 4 16.63 -22.65 -37.66
C CYS A 4 15.24 -22.42 -37.04
N LYS A 5 14.25 -23.26 -37.38
CA LYS A 5 12.92 -23.19 -36.77
C LYS A 5 12.95 -23.60 -35.28
N ARG A 6 13.76 -24.61 -34.94
CA ARG A 6 13.98 -25.04 -33.55
C ARG A 6 14.72 -23.99 -32.72
N GLY A 7 15.74 -23.34 -33.29
CA GLY A 7 16.45 -22.22 -32.64
C GLY A 7 15.55 -21.01 -32.39
N ALA A 8 14.70 -20.64 -33.37
CA ALA A 8 13.75 -19.55 -33.21
C ALA A 8 12.68 -19.85 -32.13
N ILE A 9 12.20 -21.10 -32.04
CA ILE A 9 11.28 -21.53 -30.99
C ILE A 9 11.95 -21.49 -29.62
N LEU A 10 13.20 -21.97 -29.48
CA LEU A 10 13.93 -21.90 -28.22
C LEU A 10 14.15 -20.45 -27.77
N ILE A 11 14.56 -19.55 -28.67
CA ILE A 11 14.70 -18.12 -28.35
C ILE A 11 13.37 -17.51 -27.91
N GLY A 12 12.27 -17.85 -28.60
CA GLY A 12 10.93 -17.39 -28.22
C GLY A 12 10.50 -17.89 -26.84
N LEU A 13 10.79 -19.15 -26.51
CA LEU A 13 10.49 -19.73 -25.20
C LEU A 13 11.35 -19.10 -24.09
N VAL A 14 12.65 -18.93 -24.32
CA VAL A 14 13.53 -18.24 -23.37
C VAL A 14 13.07 -16.79 -23.15
N GLY A 15 12.71 -16.07 -24.22
CA GLY A 15 12.17 -14.72 -24.10
C GLY A 15 10.85 -14.65 -23.32
N ALA A 16 9.96 -15.63 -23.52
CA ALA A 16 8.71 -15.72 -22.76
C ALA A 16 8.95 -15.99 -21.28
N VAL A 17 9.90 -16.87 -20.94
CA VAL A 17 10.29 -17.16 -19.54
C VAL A 17 10.88 -15.91 -18.89
N ILE A 18 11.82 -15.24 -19.56
CA ILE A 18 12.40 -13.98 -19.05
C ILE A 18 11.31 -12.92 -18.84
N GLY A 19 10.38 -12.78 -19.77
CA GLY A 19 9.26 -11.85 -19.65
C GLY A 19 8.36 -12.16 -18.46
N LEU A 20 8.07 -13.43 -18.21
CA LEU A 20 7.27 -13.87 -17.08
C LEU A 20 7.97 -13.59 -15.74
N VAL A 21 9.25 -13.90 -15.64
CA VAL A 21 10.06 -13.63 -14.44
C VAL A 21 10.14 -12.13 -14.18
N ALA A 22 10.44 -11.33 -15.20
CA ALA A 22 10.50 -9.88 -15.09
C ALA A 22 9.15 -9.28 -14.64
N PHE A 23 8.04 -9.78 -15.19
CA PHE A 23 6.70 -9.37 -14.75
C PHE A 23 6.42 -9.75 -13.30
N GLY A 24 6.79 -10.96 -12.88
CA GLY A 24 6.66 -11.41 -11.50
C GLY A 24 7.43 -10.52 -10.53
N VAL A 25 8.71 -10.27 -10.81
CA VAL A 25 9.56 -9.38 -10.01
C VAL A 25 8.98 -7.97 -9.95
N PHE A 26 8.58 -7.41 -11.09
CA PHE A 26 8.02 -6.07 -11.17
C PHE A 26 6.75 -5.91 -10.31
N ASN A 27 5.83 -6.88 -10.39
CA ASN A 27 4.63 -6.85 -9.55
C ASN A 27 4.95 -6.97 -8.06
N SER A 28 5.87 -7.87 -7.69
CA SER A 28 6.32 -8.00 -6.30
C SER A 28 6.88 -6.69 -5.74
N VAL A 29 7.70 -5.98 -6.53
CA VAL A 29 8.23 -4.66 -6.15
C VAL A 29 7.12 -3.63 -6.00
N ILE A 30 6.13 -3.60 -6.89
CA ILE A 30 4.99 -2.67 -6.78
C ILE A 30 4.19 -2.91 -5.50
N HIS A 31 3.88 -4.18 -5.20
CA HIS A 31 3.16 -4.56 -3.99
C HIS A 31 3.95 -4.19 -2.74
N TRP A 32 5.24 -4.50 -2.70
CA TRP A 32 6.11 -4.12 -1.59
C TRP A 32 6.17 -2.61 -1.42
N ALA A 33 6.31 -1.84 -2.50
CA ALA A 33 6.32 -0.39 -2.47
C ALA A 33 4.96 0.22 -2.05
N GLY A 34 3.90 -0.57 -1.94
CA GLY A 34 2.60 -0.17 -1.41
C GLY A 34 2.34 -0.63 0.03
N SER A 35 3.27 -1.37 0.63
CA SER A 35 3.14 -1.88 1.99
C SER A 35 3.21 -0.76 3.03
N THR A 36 2.60 -1.00 4.19
CA THR A 36 2.66 -0.09 5.34
C THR A 36 4.09 0.07 5.83
N GLU A 37 4.89 -0.98 5.75
CA GLU A 37 6.30 -1.02 6.10
C GLU A 37 7.13 -0.08 5.21
N PHE A 38 6.93 -0.15 3.88
CA PHE A 38 7.59 0.74 2.93
C PHE A 38 7.25 2.21 3.20
N CYS A 39 5.97 2.51 3.39
CA CYS A 39 5.51 3.87 3.65
C CYS A 39 6.01 4.41 5.00
N GLY A 40 5.99 3.58 6.06
CA GLY A 40 6.32 4.00 7.42
C GLY A 40 7.81 4.02 7.75
N SER A 41 8.67 3.40 6.92
CA SER A 41 10.08 3.16 7.27
C SER A 41 11.09 3.40 6.15
N PHE A 42 10.71 3.25 4.88
CA PHE A 42 11.69 3.21 3.78
C PHE A 42 11.69 4.46 2.90
N CYS A 43 10.50 4.95 2.54
CA CYS A 43 10.39 5.88 1.42
C CYS A 43 10.69 7.34 1.81
N HIS A 44 10.29 7.77 3.01
CA HIS A 44 10.49 9.13 3.53
C HIS A 44 10.24 9.17 5.04
N SER A 45 10.57 10.29 5.67
CA SER A 45 10.38 10.50 7.11
C SER A 45 8.88 10.57 7.45
N MET A 46 8.39 9.57 8.20
CA MET A 46 6.95 9.37 8.46
C MET A 46 6.61 9.07 9.93
N ASP A 47 7.54 9.28 10.87
CA ASP A 47 7.37 8.91 12.28
C ASP A 47 6.07 9.40 12.91
N TYR A 48 5.67 10.65 12.63
CA TYR A 48 4.45 11.24 13.21
C TYR A 48 3.19 10.53 12.72
N VAL A 49 3.09 10.31 11.41
CA VAL A 49 1.92 9.68 10.78
C VAL A 49 1.91 8.18 11.03
N TYR A 50 3.07 7.53 11.05
CA TYR A 50 3.18 6.10 11.31
C TYR A 50 2.75 5.75 12.73
N ALA A 51 3.16 6.55 13.71
CA ALA A 51 2.68 6.39 15.08
C ALA A 51 1.15 6.58 15.15
N ALA A 52 0.62 7.59 14.47
CA ALA A 52 -0.81 7.85 14.46
C ALA A 52 -1.61 6.72 13.79
N TYR A 53 -1.07 6.12 12.73
CA TYR A 53 -1.63 4.93 12.09
C TYR A 53 -1.74 3.77 13.07
N HIS A 54 -0.66 3.45 13.78
CA HIS A 54 -0.67 2.38 14.79
C HIS A 54 -1.66 2.63 15.92
N GLN A 55 -2.09 3.87 16.13
CA GLN A 55 -3.13 4.21 17.07
C GLN A 55 -4.55 4.16 16.50
N GLY A 56 -4.71 4.25 15.18
CA GLY A 56 -5.98 4.29 14.47
C GLY A 56 -6.76 2.96 14.49
N GLN A 57 -8.06 3.05 14.23
CA GLN A 57 -8.98 1.92 14.32
C GLN A 57 -8.69 0.82 13.29
N HIS A 58 -8.15 1.17 12.11
CA HIS A 58 -7.79 0.20 11.08
C HIS A 58 -6.45 -0.52 11.31
N ALA A 59 -5.60 -0.02 12.22
CA ALA A 59 -4.41 -0.74 12.69
C ALA A 59 -4.68 -1.54 13.97
N LYS A 60 -5.55 -1.04 14.86
CA LYS A 60 -5.95 -1.70 16.13
C LYS A 60 -7.28 -2.42 15.99
N THR A 61 -7.30 -3.54 15.27
CA THR A 61 -8.53 -4.30 15.05
C THR A 61 -8.68 -5.48 16.02
N PRO A 62 -9.89 -5.81 16.49
CA PRO A 62 -10.13 -7.00 17.32
C PRO A 62 -9.90 -8.33 16.60
N SER A 63 -10.02 -8.34 15.27
CA SER A 63 -9.86 -9.53 14.43
C SER A 63 -8.40 -9.82 14.07
N GLY A 64 -7.50 -8.86 14.26
CA GLY A 64 -6.11 -8.91 13.80
C GLY A 64 -5.93 -8.64 12.30
N VAL A 65 -7.01 -8.49 11.54
CA VAL A 65 -6.96 -8.06 10.13
C VAL A 65 -6.88 -6.54 10.10
N THR A 66 -5.87 -5.97 9.45
CA THR A 66 -5.63 -4.53 9.37
C THR A 66 -5.76 -4.03 7.93
N ALA A 67 -6.06 -2.74 7.77
CA ALA A 67 -5.95 -2.08 6.48
C ALA A 67 -4.63 -1.31 6.42
N GLY A 68 -3.82 -1.54 5.39
CA GLY A 68 -2.55 -0.88 5.22
C GLY A 68 -2.67 0.53 4.64
N CYS A 69 -1.53 1.21 4.54
CA CYS A 69 -1.46 2.59 4.04
C CYS A 69 -2.08 2.73 2.63
N SER A 70 -1.76 1.81 1.72
CA SER A 70 -2.21 1.87 0.33
C SER A 70 -3.70 1.55 0.16
N ASP A 71 -4.29 0.74 1.02
CA ASP A 71 -5.72 0.41 0.97
C ASP A 71 -6.60 1.67 1.06
N CYS A 72 -6.14 2.68 1.79
CA CYS A 72 -6.83 3.95 1.97
C CYS A 72 -6.30 5.07 1.06
N HIS A 73 -4.97 5.21 0.92
CA HIS A 73 -4.35 6.35 0.24
C HIS A 73 -4.12 6.16 -1.26
N LEU A 74 -4.10 4.91 -1.75
CA LEU A 74 -3.89 4.63 -3.16
C LEU A 74 -5.21 4.50 -3.89
N LYS A 75 -5.29 5.06 -5.11
CA LYS A 75 -6.48 4.95 -5.95
C LYS A 75 -6.85 3.48 -6.15
N TYR A 76 -8.08 3.12 -5.80
CA TYR A 76 -8.62 1.75 -5.86
C TYR A 76 -7.93 0.73 -4.94
N GLY A 77 -7.18 1.18 -3.92
CA GLY A 77 -6.39 0.30 -3.05
C GLY A 77 -7.21 -0.80 -2.36
N SER A 78 -8.42 -0.48 -1.92
CA SER A 78 -9.35 -1.43 -1.29
C SER A 78 -10.40 -2.02 -2.23
N THR A 79 -10.32 -1.71 -3.53
CA THR A 79 -11.30 -2.23 -4.49
C THR A 79 -10.91 -3.66 -4.84
N HIS A 80 -11.71 -4.63 -4.38
CA HIS A 80 -11.44 -6.06 -4.57
C HIS A 80 -11.37 -6.50 -6.05
N GLU A 81 -11.94 -5.71 -6.96
CA GLU A 81 -11.91 -5.96 -8.40
C GLU A 81 -11.56 -4.68 -9.15
N ILE A 82 -10.36 -4.65 -9.73
CA ILE A 82 -9.91 -3.56 -10.61
C ILE A 82 -9.72 -4.08 -12.03
N ASN A 83 -10.23 -3.35 -13.01
CA ASN A 83 -9.95 -3.64 -14.41
C ASN A 83 -8.58 -3.06 -14.85
N GLY A 84 -8.13 -3.41 -16.04
CA GLY A 84 -6.81 -2.98 -16.55
C GLY A 84 -6.63 -1.46 -16.60
N PHE A 85 -7.67 -0.69 -16.93
CA PHE A 85 -7.61 0.78 -16.93
C PHE A 85 -7.52 1.35 -15.51
N GLN A 86 -8.21 0.75 -14.56
CA GLN A 86 -8.12 1.13 -13.15
C GLN A 86 -6.74 0.82 -12.58
N TYR A 87 -6.15 -0.32 -12.94
CA TYR A 87 -4.77 -0.66 -12.58
C TYR A 87 -3.77 0.37 -13.10
N ILE A 88 -3.87 0.77 -14.37
CA ILE A 88 -3.04 1.85 -14.93
C ILE A 88 -3.24 3.16 -14.16
N GLY A 89 -4.49 3.51 -13.86
CA GLY A 89 -4.80 4.70 -13.07
C GLY A 89 -4.22 4.67 -11.65
N MET A 90 -4.21 3.50 -11.01
CA MET A 90 -3.58 3.27 -9.71
C MET A 90 -2.05 3.43 -9.79
N LEU A 91 -1.41 2.88 -10.83
CA LEU A 91 0.03 3.03 -11.04
C LEU A 91 0.43 4.49 -11.30
N ILE A 92 -0.36 5.25 -12.07
CA ILE A 92 -0.11 6.68 -12.30
C ILE A 92 -0.24 7.46 -10.98
N HIS A 93 -1.29 7.18 -10.20
CA HIS A 93 -1.46 7.81 -8.87
C HIS A 93 -0.27 7.49 -7.97
N LYS A 94 0.13 6.21 -7.91
CA LYS A 94 1.29 5.75 -7.14
C LYS A 94 2.59 6.47 -7.55
N GLY A 95 2.84 6.55 -8.85
CA GLY A 95 4.04 7.21 -9.38
C GLY A 95 4.04 8.71 -9.06
N THR A 96 2.94 9.39 -9.31
CA THR A 96 2.84 10.85 -9.08
C THR A 96 2.89 11.22 -7.60
N SER A 97 2.14 10.53 -6.74
CA SER A 97 2.16 10.78 -5.28
C SER A 97 3.50 10.40 -4.67
N GLY A 98 4.07 9.25 -5.07
CA GLY A 98 5.37 8.80 -4.60
C GLY A 98 6.51 9.75 -4.99
N SER A 99 6.53 10.23 -6.23
CA SER A 99 7.52 11.22 -6.68
C SER A 99 7.40 12.53 -5.90
N LYS A 100 6.19 13.03 -5.65
CA LYS A 100 5.98 14.24 -4.84
C LYS A 100 6.56 14.07 -3.43
N SER A 101 6.25 12.97 -2.75
CA SER A 101 6.80 12.68 -1.41
C SER A 101 8.33 12.57 -1.43
N PHE A 102 8.90 11.90 -2.43
CA PHE A 102 10.34 11.76 -2.58
C PHE A 102 11.05 13.11 -2.73
N PHE A 103 10.59 13.97 -3.66
CA PHE A 103 11.19 15.28 -3.85
C PHE A 103 10.99 16.19 -2.62
N GLY A 104 9.85 16.05 -1.92
CA GLY A 104 9.60 16.76 -0.67
C GLY A 104 10.57 16.36 0.47
N GLU A 105 10.93 15.08 0.55
CA GLU A 105 11.92 14.57 1.50
C GLU A 105 13.33 15.07 1.15
N VAL A 106 13.73 14.98 -0.12
CA VAL A 106 15.03 15.48 -0.61
C VAL A 106 15.18 16.99 -0.37
N ALA A 107 14.09 17.75 -0.54
CA ALA A 107 14.05 19.18 -0.23
C ALA A 107 13.99 19.48 1.29
N GLY A 108 13.77 18.46 2.14
CA GLY A 108 13.74 18.59 3.59
C GLY A 108 12.47 19.23 4.13
N HIS A 109 11.34 19.15 3.42
CA HIS A 109 10.07 19.71 3.88
C HIS A 109 9.43 18.91 5.02
N MET A 110 9.69 17.60 5.13
CA MET A 110 9.14 16.70 6.17
C MET A 110 10.19 15.84 6.89
N ASN A 111 11.46 16.15 6.74
CA ASN A 111 12.55 15.27 7.22
C ASN A 111 12.73 15.24 8.75
N THR A 112 11.85 15.89 9.52
CA THR A 112 11.82 15.83 10.99
C THR A 112 10.39 15.72 11.48
N TYR A 113 10.20 15.18 12.69
CA TYR A 113 8.88 15.07 13.32
C TYR A 113 8.14 16.39 13.44
N ASP A 114 8.81 17.46 13.88
CA ASP A 114 8.17 18.77 14.02
C ASP A 114 7.71 19.32 12.67
N LYS A 115 8.48 19.08 11.60
CA LYS A 115 8.08 19.45 10.24
C LYS A 115 6.91 18.61 9.73
N GLN A 116 6.91 17.30 9.98
CA GLN A 116 5.78 16.42 9.66
C GLN A 116 4.50 16.88 10.37
N LYS A 117 4.60 17.17 11.66
CA LYS A 117 3.49 17.66 12.49
C LYS A 117 2.99 19.03 12.01
N ALA A 118 3.89 19.94 11.64
CA ALA A 118 3.54 21.26 11.10
C ALA A 118 2.83 21.17 9.74
N MET A 119 3.23 20.24 8.87
CA MET A 119 2.60 20.03 7.56
C MET A 119 1.34 19.17 7.60
N ALA A 120 1.10 18.43 8.69
CA ALA A 120 -0.02 17.51 8.81
C ALA A 120 -1.40 18.15 8.52
N PRO A 121 -1.73 19.39 8.92
CA PRO A 121 -3.01 20.01 8.58
C PRO A 121 -3.22 20.24 7.08
N GLU A 122 -2.17 20.69 6.38
CA GLU A 122 -2.20 20.93 4.94
C GLU A 122 -2.35 19.61 4.18
N LEU A 123 -1.48 18.63 4.49
CA LEU A 123 -1.53 17.31 3.85
C LEU A 123 -2.82 16.57 4.15
N SER A 124 -3.35 16.71 5.37
CA SER A 124 -4.66 16.16 5.71
C SER A 124 -5.70 16.75 4.79
N LYS A 125 -5.80 18.09 4.68
CA LYS A 125 -6.77 18.75 3.80
C LYS A 125 -6.70 18.21 2.37
N ASP A 126 -5.51 18.12 1.80
CA ASP A 126 -5.31 17.63 0.42
C ASP A 126 -5.79 16.18 0.26
N VAL A 127 -5.45 15.31 1.21
CA VAL A 127 -5.91 13.91 1.18
C VAL A 127 -7.42 13.82 1.35
N GLN A 128 -8.03 14.62 2.23
CA GLN A 128 -9.48 14.64 2.41
C GLN A 128 -10.19 15.13 1.15
N GLU A 129 -9.65 16.15 0.48
CA GLU A 129 -10.19 16.65 -0.78
C GLU A 129 -10.08 15.59 -1.89
N TYR A 130 -8.95 14.89 -1.97
CA TYR A 130 -8.79 13.75 -2.88
C TYR A 130 -9.80 12.64 -2.59
N MET A 131 -9.96 12.23 -1.32
CA MET A 131 -10.92 11.20 -0.93
C MET A 131 -12.36 11.63 -1.23
N LYS A 132 -12.72 12.91 -1.01
CA LYS A 132 -14.01 13.49 -1.41
C LYS A 132 -14.21 13.45 -2.92
N SER A 133 -13.21 13.84 -3.70
CA SER A 133 -13.27 13.86 -5.17
C SER A 133 -13.49 12.46 -5.78
N THR A 134 -13.08 11.41 -5.06
CA THR A 134 -13.28 10.00 -5.45
C THR A 134 -14.49 9.36 -4.78
N GLY A 135 -15.31 10.16 -4.07
CA GLY A 135 -16.50 9.70 -3.37
C GLY A 135 -16.23 8.71 -2.23
N PHE A 136 -15.05 8.80 -1.62
CA PHE A 136 -14.54 7.84 -0.64
C PHE A 136 -14.62 6.40 -1.15
N SER A 137 -14.27 6.19 -2.43
CA SER A 137 -14.30 4.86 -3.08
C SER A 137 -13.53 3.82 -2.28
N ASN A 138 -12.41 4.22 -1.65
CA ASN A 138 -11.61 3.30 -0.87
C ASN A 138 -12.28 2.90 0.46
N CYS A 139 -13.02 3.81 1.12
CA CYS A 139 -13.82 3.42 2.27
C CYS A 139 -14.92 2.45 1.85
N ARG A 140 -15.62 2.77 0.75
CA ARG A 140 -16.72 1.96 0.21
C ARG A 140 -16.29 0.63 -0.38
N GLY A 141 -15.02 0.49 -0.77
CA GLY A 141 -14.43 -0.77 -1.25
C GLY A 141 -14.52 -1.89 -0.21
N CYS A 142 -14.28 -1.55 1.07
CA CYS A 142 -14.46 -2.48 2.19
C CYS A 142 -15.81 -2.31 2.90
N HIS A 143 -16.31 -1.09 3.04
CA HIS A 143 -17.53 -0.77 3.79
C HIS A 143 -18.75 -0.68 2.88
N ASN A 144 -19.46 -1.79 2.75
CA ASN A 144 -20.75 -1.81 2.05
C ASN A 144 -21.86 -1.27 2.97
N LEU A 145 -22.20 0.01 2.81
CA LEU A 145 -23.22 0.70 3.61
C LEU A 145 -24.60 0.01 3.55
N ALA A 146 -24.96 -0.58 2.42
CA ALA A 146 -26.25 -1.27 2.24
C ALA A 146 -26.30 -2.64 2.94
N LYS A 147 -25.16 -3.20 3.33
CA LYS A 147 -25.04 -4.50 4.01
C LYS A 147 -24.61 -4.35 5.46
N MET A 148 -24.52 -3.13 5.99
CA MET A 148 -24.19 -2.92 7.39
C MET A 148 -25.26 -3.50 8.29
N LYS A 149 -24.83 -4.18 9.36
CA LYS A 149 -25.69 -4.75 10.39
C LYS A 149 -25.03 -4.54 11.74
N ASN A 150 -25.79 -4.01 12.70
CA ASN A 150 -25.35 -3.88 14.07
C ASN A 150 -26.51 -4.28 15.00
N ASP A 151 -26.45 -5.50 15.52
CA ASP A 151 -27.52 -6.06 16.35
C ASP A 151 -27.68 -5.33 17.69
N LYS A 152 -26.63 -4.65 18.16
CA LYS A 152 -26.67 -3.86 19.39
C LYS A 152 -27.26 -2.47 19.17
N ASN A 153 -27.11 -1.92 17.96
CA ASN A 153 -27.55 -0.57 17.60
C ASN A 153 -28.09 -0.57 16.16
N PRO A 154 -29.33 -1.01 15.91
CA PRO A 154 -29.88 -1.15 14.56
C PRO A 154 -29.98 0.18 13.80
N ASP A 155 -30.18 1.29 14.52
CA ASP A 155 -30.26 2.64 13.95
C ASP A 155 -28.98 3.05 13.21
N VAL A 156 -27.82 2.49 13.59
CA VAL A 156 -26.55 2.75 12.89
C VAL A 156 -26.62 2.26 11.44
N ALA A 157 -27.21 1.09 11.20
CA ALA A 157 -27.36 0.56 9.85
C ALA A 157 -28.36 1.41 9.04
N ALA A 158 -29.47 1.82 9.65
CA ALA A 158 -30.45 2.69 9.02
C ALA A 158 -29.85 4.05 8.63
N PHE A 159 -29.08 4.67 9.53
CA PHE A 159 -28.38 5.93 9.27
C PHE A 159 -27.41 5.80 8.08
N HIS A 160 -26.58 4.76 8.05
CA HIS A 160 -25.64 4.56 6.94
C HIS A 160 -26.34 4.23 5.62
N ALA A 161 -27.54 3.63 5.66
CA ALA A 161 -28.32 3.32 4.46
C ALA A 161 -28.74 4.59 3.68
N GLU A 162 -28.91 5.72 4.37
CA GLU A 162 -29.23 7.02 3.74
C GLU A 162 -28.11 7.50 2.81
N PHE A 163 -26.86 7.12 3.11
CA PHE A 163 -25.66 7.54 2.38
C PHE A 163 -25.19 6.55 1.31
N VAL A 164 -25.98 5.50 1.03
CA VAL A 164 -25.64 4.50 0.01
C VAL A 164 -25.50 5.12 -1.37
N LYS A 165 -26.37 6.07 -1.71
CA LYS A 165 -26.38 6.75 -3.02
C LYS A 165 -25.62 8.07 -3.02
N ASP A 166 -25.33 8.62 -1.86
CA ASP A 166 -24.63 9.90 -1.74
C ASP A 166 -23.12 9.68 -1.60
N THR A 167 -22.42 9.82 -2.73
CA THR A 167 -20.96 9.71 -2.77
C THR A 167 -20.25 10.93 -2.22
N SER A 168 -20.94 12.04 -1.92
CA SER A 168 -20.33 13.27 -1.40
C SER A 168 -20.05 13.22 0.11
N VAL A 169 -20.63 12.23 0.80
CA VAL A 169 -20.54 12.08 2.26
C VAL A 169 -19.09 11.89 2.71
N ASN A 170 -18.69 12.75 3.63
CA ASN A 170 -17.35 12.77 4.21
C ASN A 170 -17.21 11.76 5.36
N CYS A 171 -16.81 10.52 5.04
CA CYS A 171 -16.72 9.43 6.02
C CYS A 171 -15.90 9.79 7.27
N ILE A 172 -14.79 10.49 7.08
CA ILE A 172 -13.80 10.83 8.12
C ILE A 172 -14.23 12.04 8.97
N GLU A 173 -15.33 12.72 8.63
CA GLU A 173 -15.90 13.76 9.48
C GLU A 173 -16.48 13.17 10.78
N CYS A 174 -17.11 12.01 10.66
CA CYS A 174 -17.60 11.23 11.79
C CYS A 174 -16.53 10.22 12.27
N HIS A 175 -15.81 9.58 11.35
CA HIS A 175 -14.79 8.57 11.66
C HIS A 175 -13.37 9.13 11.67
N LYS A 176 -13.13 10.16 12.49
CA LYS A 176 -11.88 10.95 12.52
C LYS A 176 -10.62 10.13 12.79
N THR A 177 -10.75 9.04 13.56
CA THR A 177 -9.62 8.18 13.97
C THR A 177 -9.58 6.84 13.23
N ALA A 178 -10.31 6.71 12.11
CA ALA A 178 -10.33 5.48 11.32
C ALA A 178 -8.92 5.07 10.87
N GLY A 179 -8.20 6.02 10.25
CA GLY A 179 -6.83 5.82 9.78
C GLY A 179 -5.78 6.23 10.79
N HIS A 180 -5.87 7.44 11.33
CA HIS A 180 -4.86 8.04 12.20
C HIS A 180 -5.48 8.57 13.49
N ASP A 181 -4.91 8.23 14.63
CA ASP A 181 -5.21 8.85 15.93
C ASP A 181 -3.93 9.54 16.44
N TYR A 182 -3.98 10.87 16.59
CA TYR A 182 -2.84 11.67 17.00
C TYR A 182 -2.78 11.92 18.51
N THR A 183 -3.67 11.28 19.29
CA THR A 183 -3.78 11.49 20.73
C THR A 183 -2.47 11.15 21.43
N GLY A 184 -1.92 12.12 22.17
CA GLY A 184 -0.67 11.94 22.91
C GLY A 184 0.60 11.98 22.07
N LEU A 185 0.53 12.25 20.76
CA LEU A 185 1.71 12.45 19.91
C LEU A 185 2.16 13.92 19.97
N ASN A 186 2.76 14.30 21.10
CA ASN A 186 3.23 15.67 21.31
C ASN A 186 4.66 15.87 20.85
N THR A 187 5.49 14.84 21.02
CA THR A 187 6.93 14.84 20.80
C THR A 187 7.37 13.65 19.96
N GLN A 188 8.60 13.71 19.41
CA GLN A 188 9.24 12.57 18.76
C GLN A 188 9.27 11.34 19.68
N ALA A 189 9.58 11.53 20.97
CA ALA A 189 9.65 10.43 21.93
C ALA A 189 8.32 9.68 22.10
N ASP A 190 7.19 10.41 22.04
CA ASP A 190 5.86 9.80 22.07
C ASP A 190 5.63 8.90 20.84
N ALA A 191 6.03 9.38 19.65
CA ALA A 191 5.94 8.59 18.43
C ALA A 191 6.89 7.39 18.44
N ASP A 192 8.11 7.55 18.92
CA ASP A 192 9.07 6.47 19.05
C ASP A 192 8.56 5.37 19.98
N ALA A 193 7.94 5.74 21.11
CA ALA A 193 7.33 4.79 22.04
C ALA A 193 6.19 3.98 21.40
N VAL A 194 5.38 4.61 20.55
CA VAL A 194 4.28 3.94 19.83
C VAL A 194 4.81 3.04 18.72
N ASN A 195 5.84 3.51 18.02
CA ASN A 195 6.46 2.80 16.90
C ASN A 195 7.38 1.66 17.36
N ALA A 196 7.82 1.66 18.63
CA ALA A 196 8.66 0.62 19.20
C ALA A 196 8.00 -0.77 19.06
N GLY A 197 8.74 -1.73 18.50
CA GLY A 197 8.27 -3.10 18.32
C GLY A 197 7.16 -3.28 17.27
N LYS A 198 6.77 -2.23 16.53
CA LYS A 198 5.93 -2.37 15.35
C LYS A 198 6.78 -2.85 14.16
N PRO A 199 6.20 -3.59 13.20
CA PRO A 199 6.93 -4.03 12.02
C PRO A 199 7.63 -2.84 11.34
N ARG A 200 8.93 -2.74 11.58
CA ARG A 200 9.87 -1.87 10.89
C ARG A 200 10.99 -2.79 10.47
N PRO A 201 10.82 -3.60 9.42
CA PRO A 201 11.97 -4.29 8.90
C PRO A 201 12.97 -3.22 8.48
N SER A 202 14.20 -3.32 9.00
CA SER A 202 15.29 -2.59 8.38
C SER A 202 15.29 -2.97 6.90
N VAL A 203 15.66 -2.02 6.06
CA VAL A 203 15.99 -2.23 4.65
C VAL A 203 16.71 -3.54 4.35
N ALA A 204 17.57 -3.99 5.27
CA ALA A 204 18.31 -5.23 5.17
C ALA A 204 17.43 -6.49 5.21
N ALA A 205 16.32 -6.52 5.98
CA ALA A 205 15.45 -7.70 6.06
C ALA A 205 14.56 -7.86 4.82
N ALA A 206 14.07 -6.75 4.26
CA ALA A 206 13.35 -6.75 2.99
C ALA A 206 14.29 -7.10 1.82
N ALA A 207 15.50 -6.53 1.81
CA ALA A 207 16.55 -6.91 0.85
C ALA A 207 16.88 -8.41 0.95
N ALA A 208 17.06 -8.94 2.17
CA ALA A 208 17.33 -10.36 2.39
C ALA A 208 16.20 -11.27 1.90
N SER A 209 14.93 -10.85 2.03
CA SER A 209 13.79 -11.62 1.48
C SER A 209 13.74 -11.60 -0.05
N SER A 210 14.13 -10.48 -0.67
CA SER A 210 14.24 -10.37 -2.13
C SER A 210 15.46 -11.12 -2.69
N GLU A 211 16.57 -11.13 -1.95
CA GLU A 211 17.77 -11.92 -2.27
C GLU A 211 17.51 -13.41 -2.10
N ALA A 212 16.78 -13.83 -1.06
CA ALA A 212 16.37 -15.21 -0.87
C ALA A 212 15.48 -15.70 -2.03
N ALA A 213 14.49 -14.90 -2.43
CA ALA A 213 13.64 -15.21 -3.59
C ALA A 213 14.44 -15.25 -4.91
N SER A 214 15.44 -14.38 -5.06
CA SER A 214 16.33 -14.36 -6.23
C SER A 214 17.28 -15.55 -6.25
N ALA A 215 17.77 -15.98 -5.08
CA ALA A 215 18.63 -17.16 -4.93
C ALA A 215 17.87 -18.45 -5.19
N GLU A 216 16.60 -18.53 -4.78
CA GLU A 216 15.72 -19.67 -5.02
C GLU A 216 15.36 -19.80 -6.51
N ALA A 217 15.13 -18.66 -7.18
CA ALA A 217 14.97 -18.61 -8.64
C ALA A 217 16.25 -19.04 -9.37
N ALA A 218 17.42 -18.54 -8.97
CA ALA A 218 18.70 -18.92 -9.58
C ALA A 218 19.05 -20.41 -9.35
N ALA A 219 18.70 -20.96 -8.20
CA ALA A 219 18.86 -22.38 -7.90
C ALA A 219 17.94 -23.25 -8.77
N SER A 220 16.71 -22.79 -9.04
CA SER A 220 15.77 -23.48 -9.94
C SER A 220 16.25 -23.48 -11.40
N ASP A 221 16.86 -22.39 -11.87
CA ASP A 221 17.45 -22.29 -13.21
C ASP A 221 18.69 -23.18 -13.37
N ALA A 222 19.54 -23.27 -12.32
CA ALA A 222 20.69 -24.17 -12.32
C ALA A 222 20.27 -25.65 -12.33
N ALA A 223 19.18 -25.99 -11.62
CA ALA A 223 18.61 -27.33 -11.64
C ALA A 223 17.99 -27.69 -13.01
N ALA A 224 17.30 -26.75 -13.66
CA ALA A 224 16.74 -26.95 -14.99
C ALA A 224 17.81 -27.08 -16.08
N SER A 225 18.89 -26.30 -15.99
CA SER A 225 20.02 -26.33 -16.93
C SER A 225 20.82 -27.65 -16.83
N SER A 226 21.05 -28.15 -15.62
CA SER A 226 21.74 -29.43 -15.39
C SER A 226 20.92 -30.64 -15.85
N ALA A 227 19.59 -30.60 -15.73
CA ALA A 227 18.70 -31.64 -16.26
C ALA A 227 18.68 -31.66 -17.80
N ALA A 228 18.85 -30.51 -18.46
CA ALA A 228 18.89 -30.41 -19.92
C ALA A 228 20.24 -30.84 -20.53
N ALA A 229 21.34 -30.73 -19.79
CA ALA A 229 22.67 -31.16 -20.23
C ALA A 229 22.93 -32.68 -20.06
N ALA A 230 22.04 -33.39 -19.35
CA ALA A 230 22.12 -34.83 -19.09
C ALA A 230 21.30 -35.70 -20.07
N GLN A 231 20.70 -35.10 -21.11
CA GLN A 231 19.97 -35.77 -22.20
C GLN A 231 20.70 -35.60 -23.53
#